data_AF-A0AAP3B975-F1
#
_entry.id   AF-A0AAP3B975-F1
#
_cell.length_a   1.000
_cell.length_b   1.000
_cell.length_c   1.000
_cell.angle_alpha   90.00
_cell.angle_beta   90.00
_cell.angle_gamma   90.00
#
_symmetry.space_group_name_H-M   'P 1'
#
loop_
_entity.id
_entity.type
_entity.pdbx_description
1 polymer ?
#
loop_
_entity_poly.entity_id
_entity_poly.type
_entity_poly.pdbx_seq_one_letter_code
_entity_poly.pdbx_strand_id
1 'polypeptide(L)'
;MNENGKAALVMANSASDAGGSELEIRKKMIQDGIISQMVTLPSNMFSTVTLPATLWFFNKQRTHKDEILFIDARNIFTQVDRAHRKFSDEQIKNLGIITRLYEGDNDAFWALVNEYKAEGKQEEVDWLLERWPEGTYRDVIGLCKVAKIAGEDGIEDNNWSLNAGRYVGVVIEDDGMTENEFRQEMLTLNGEFSQLSAEAEDLQKEIEKNMKDLFGEE
;
A
#
# COMPACT_ATOMS: atom_id res chain seq x y z
N MET A 1 3.70 26.24 3.78
CA MET A 1 4.48 25.84 4.97
C MET A 1 5.70 26.74 5.12
N ASN A 2 6.04 27.15 6.35
CA ASN A 2 7.28 27.89 6.67
C ASN A 2 8.52 26.99 6.49
N GLU A 3 9.72 27.53 6.66
CA GLU A 3 11.00 26.82 6.38
C GLU A 3 11.19 25.54 7.21
N ASN A 4 10.66 25.50 8.44
CA ASN A 4 10.79 24.36 9.36
C ASN A 4 9.52 23.50 9.41
N GLY A 5 8.61 23.72 8.46
CA GLY A 5 7.28 23.14 8.49
C GLY A 5 7.32 21.63 8.27
N LYS A 6 6.53 20.92 9.07
CA LYS A 6 6.13 19.54 8.85
C LYS A 6 4.62 19.46 8.77
N ALA A 7 4.09 18.58 7.93
CA ALA A 7 2.65 18.34 7.82
C ALA A 7 2.40 16.88 7.44
N ALA A 8 1.24 16.36 7.82
CA ALA A 8 0.73 15.09 7.36
C ALA A 8 -0.70 15.29 6.83
N LEU A 9 -1.00 14.75 5.66
CA LEU A 9 -2.32 14.82 5.04
C LEU A 9 -2.86 13.40 4.82
N VAL A 10 -4.14 13.21 5.15
CA VAL A 10 -4.90 12.01 4.76
C VAL A 10 -5.48 12.28 3.38
N MET A 11 -5.09 11.48 2.39
CA MET A 11 -5.50 11.63 1.00
C MET A 11 -6.20 10.37 0.51
N ALA A 12 -7.15 10.51 -0.40
CA ALA A 12 -7.65 9.36 -1.15
C ALA A 12 -6.50 8.75 -1.99
N ASN A 13 -6.46 7.43 -2.13
CA ASN A 13 -5.39 6.75 -2.88
C ASN A 13 -5.25 7.25 -4.32
N SER A 14 -6.35 7.69 -4.94
CA SER A 14 -6.34 8.25 -6.29
C SER A 14 -5.43 9.48 -6.42
N ALA A 15 -5.24 10.28 -5.37
CA ALA A 15 -4.35 11.45 -5.43
C ALA A 15 -2.89 11.07 -5.74
N SER A 16 -2.47 9.87 -5.36
CA SER A 16 -1.11 9.35 -5.58
C SER A 16 -0.85 8.92 -7.02
N ASP A 17 -1.91 8.69 -7.81
CA ASP A 17 -1.83 8.15 -9.18
C ASP A 17 -2.57 9.00 -10.23
N ALA A 18 -3.34 10.00 -9.82
CA ALA A 18 -4.16 10.81 -10.72
C ALA A 18 -3.33 11.43 -11.85
N GLY A 19 -3.89 11.39 -13.07
CA GLY A 19 -3.32 11.99 -14.27
C GLY A 19 -3.64 13.49 -14.39
N GLY A 20 -3.47 14.05 -15.60
CA GLY A 20 -3.90 15.43 -15.90
C GLY A 20 -3.17 16.50 -15.09
N SER A 21 -3.92 17.47 -14.57
CA SER A 21 -3.37 18.58 -13.76
C SER A 21 -2.75 18.12 -12.44
N GLU A 22 -3.31 17.07 -11.84
CA GLU A 22 -2.90 16.49 -10.56
C GLU A 22 -1.52 15.84 -10.68
N LEU A 23 -1.23 15.20 -11.83
CA LEU A 23 0.11 14.70 -12.15
C LEU A 23 1.14 15.82 -12.11
N GLU A 24 0.87 16.96 -12.74
CA GLU A 24 1.81 18.09 -12.80
C GLU A 24 2.01 18.74 -11.42
N ILE A 25 0.95 18.83 -10.62
CA ILE A 25 1.04 19.28 -9.22
C ILE A 25 1.92 18.31 -8.41
N ARG A 26 1.70 17.00 -8.55
CA ARG A 26 2.46 15.96 -7.86
C ARG A 26 3.93 15.96 -8.26
N LYS A 27 4.23 16.02 -9.57
CA LYS A 27 5.60 16.19 -10.10
C LYS A 27 6.32 17.34 -9.44
N LYS A 28 5.68 18.51 -9.39
CA LYS A 28 6.27 19.70 -8.78
C LYS A 28 6.55 19.50 -7.28
N MET A 29 5.63 18.92 -6.53
CA MET A 29 5.85 18.63 -5.10
C MET A 29 6.97 17.61 -4.85
N ILE A 30 7.12 16.62 -5.73
CA ILE A 30 8.20 15.63 -5.66
C ILE A 30 9.54 16.32 -5.95
N GLN A 31 9.62 17.09 -7.03
CA GLN A 31 10.83 17.81 -7.45
C GLN A 31 11.24 18.90 -6.46
N ASP A 32 10.29 19.56 -5.81
CA ASP A 32 10.54 20.51 -4.72
C ASP A 32 11.12 19.82 -3.46
N GLY A 33 11.13 18.47 -3.43
CA GLY A 33 11.71 17.68 -2.35
C GLY A 33 10.96 17.83 -1.02
N ILE A 34 9.66 18.17 -1.06
CA ILE A 34 8.88 18.42 0.16
C ILE A 34 8.18 17.18 0.70
N ILE A 35 7.85 16.20 -0.15
CA ILE A 35 7.18 14.95 0.24
C ILE A 35 8.22 13.96 0.78
N SER A 36 8.28 13.78 2.09
CA SER A 36 9.27 12.93 2.74
C SER A 36 8.89 11.47 2.76
N GLN A 37 7.60 11.18 2.88
CA GLN A 37 7.13 9.82 3.10
C GLN A 37 5.68 9.64 2.63
N MET A 38 5.40 8.44 2.13
CA MET A 38 4.08 7.97 1.74
C MET A 38 3.73 6.72 2.56
N VAL A 39 2.53 6.67 3.13
CA VAL A 39 2.05 5.48 3.85
C VAL A 39 0.69 5.06 3.30
N THR A 40 0.63 3.92 2.63
CA THR A 40 -0.64 3.35 2.17
C THR A 40 -1.33 2.63 3.34
N LEU A 41 -2.57 3.00 3.65
CA LEU A 41 -3.32 2.42 4.75
C LEU A 41 -4.11 1.18 4.33
N PRO A 42 -4.48 0.30 5.29
CA PRO A 42 -5.50 -0.72 5.08
C PRO A 42 -6.82 -0.13 4.57
N SER A 43 -7.61 -0.97 3.90
CA SER A 43 -9.03 -0.68 3.68
C SER A 43 -9.78 -0.68 5.01
N ASN A 44 -11.02 -0.17 5.02
CA ASN A 44 -11.93 -0.30 6.17
C ASN A 44 -11.45 0.41 7.46
N MET A 45 -10.57 1.41 7.33
CA MET A 45 -10.06 2.22 8.45
C MET A 45 -10.98 3.40 8.81
N PHE A 46 -11.99 3.68 7.99
CA PHE A 46 -12.99 4.73 8.21
C PHE A 46 -14.36 4.10 8.45
N SER A 47 -15.19 4.76 9.25
CA SER A 47 -16.51 4.25 9.66
C SER A 47 -17.57 4.29 8.54
N THR A 48 -17.39 5.14 7.53
CA THR A 48 -18.41 5.39 6.49
C THR A 48 -17.96 5.00 5.08
N VAL A 49 -16.68 4.72 4.89
CA VAL A 49 -16.11 4.35 3.58
C VAL A 49 -15.13 3.20 3.74
N THR A 50 -15.17 2.25 2.81
CA THR A 50 -14.28 1.09 2.80
C THR A 50 -12.97 1.36 2.05
N LEU A 51 -12.95 2.38 1.18
CA LEU A 51 -11.79 2.69 0.36
C LEU A 51 -10.57 3.04 1.25
N PRO A 52 -9.40 2.45 0.96
CA PRO A 52 -8.16 2.80 1.64
C PRO A 52 -7.77 4.26 1.35
N ALA A 53 -7.02 4.84 2.28
CA ALA A 53 -6.42 6.15 2.15
C ALA A 53 -4.88 6.05 2.19
N THR A 54 -4.21 7.11 1.76
CA THR A 54 -2.76 7.23 1.83
C THR A 54 -2.43 8.44 2.70
N LEU A 55 -1.49 8.28 3.62
CA LEU A 55 -0.91 9.40 4.36
C LEU A 55 0.26 9.98 3.59
N TRP A 56 0.24 11.29 3.39
CA TRP A 56 1.32 12.04 2.76
C TRP A 56 2.02 12.86 3.82
N PHE A 57 3.30 12.60 4.03
CA PHE A 57 4.13 13.34 4.97
C PHE A 57 5.01 14.34 4.24
N PHE A 58 5.00 15.56 4.74
CA PHE A 58 5.77 16.68 4.20
C PHE A 58 6.77 17.16 5.26
N ASN A 59 8.03 17.35 4.84
CA ASN A 59 9.08 17.86 5.71
C ASN A 59 10.05 18.72 4.89
N LYS A 60 10.05 20.04 5.13
CA LYS A 60 10.93 20.98 4.40
C LYS A 60 12.41 20.89 4.82
N GLN A 61 12.70 20.37 6.00
CA GLN A 61 14.05 20.22 6.55
C GLN A 61 14.64 18.82 6.39
N ARG A 62 14.00 17.93 5.63
CA ARG A 62 14.57 16.60 5.40
C ARG A 62 15.92 16.68 4.69
N THR A 63 16.81 15.77 5.04
CA THR A 63 18.17 15.65 4.51
C THR A 63 18.19 15.08 3.08
N HIS A 64 17.41 14.04 2.84
CA HIS A 64 17.38 13.31 1.57
C HIS A 64 16.26 13.82 0.67
N LYS A 65 16.49 14.91 -0.08
CA LYS A 65 15.45 15.55 -0.92
C LYS A 65 15.19 14.84 -2.25
N ASP A 66 16.09 13.96 -2.66
CA ASP A 66 16.09 13.23 -3.91
C ASP A 66 15.44 11.84 -3.82
N GLU A 67 14.89 11.46 -2.66
CA GLU A 67 14.28 10.14 -2.44
C GLU A 67 13.12 10.17 -1.44
N ILE A 68 12.11 9.32 -1.63
CA ILE A 68 10.92 9.25 -0.78
C ILE A 68 10.84 7.89 -0.11
N LEU A 69 10.53 7.87 1.18
CA LEU A 69 10.24 6.64 1.93
C LEU A 69 8.81 6.20 1.68
N PHE A 70 8.63 5.02 1.10
CA PHE A 70 7.33 4.37 0.92
C PHE A 70 7.12 3.32 2.00
N ILE A 71 5.94 3.32 2.62
CA ILE A 71 5.48 2.30 3.54
C ILE A 71 4.13 1.78 3.06
N ASP A 72 4.00 0.47 2.96
CA ASP A 72 2.76 -0.22 2.64
C ASP A 72 2.23 -0.92 3.88
N ALA A 73 1.24 -0.31 4.53
CA ALA A 73 0.62 -0.85 5.74
C ALA A 73 -0.67 -1.61 5.43
N ARG A 74 -0.98 -1.92 4.16
CA ARG A 74 -2.28 -2.52 3.77
C ARG A 74 -2.63 -3.80 4.53
N ASN A 75 -1.62 -4.59 4.87
CA ASN A 75 -1.76 -5.88 5.56
C ASN A 75 -1.49 -5.79 7.07
N ILE A 76 -1.27 -4.59 7.62
CA ILE A 76 -1.02 -4.39 9.05
C ILE A 76 -2.28 -3.76 9.64
N PHE A 77 -3.06 -4.53 10.39
CA PHE A 77 -4.24 -4.01 11.08
C PHE A 77 -4.69 -4.97 12.17
N THR A 78 -5.47 -4.47 13.11
CA THR A 78 -6.34 -5.26 13.99
C THR A 78 -7.76 -5.21 13.44
N GLN A 79 -8.35 -6.38 13.19
CA GLN A 79 -9.76 -6.48 12.83
C GLN A 79 -10.61 -6.20 14.08
N VAL A 80 -11.48 -5.18 14.02
CA VAL A 80 -12.36 -4.81 15.14
C VAL A 80 -13.68 -5.56 15.07
N ASP A 81 -14.28 -5.56 13.89
CA ASP A 81 -15.49 -6.31 13.55
C ASP A 81 -15.43 -6.71 12.06
N ARG A 82 -16.50 -7.26 11.47
CA ARG A 82 -16.48 -7.68 10.04
C ARG A 82 -16.19 -6.53 9.06
N ALA A 83 -16.53 -5.29 9.42
CA ALA A 83 -16.50 -4.12 8.55
C ALA A 83 -15.38 -3.11 8.90
N HIS A 84 -14.77 -3.17 10.10
CA HIS A 84 -13.84 -2.15 10.57
C HIS A 84 -12.48 -2.71 10.98
N ARG A 85 -11.45 -1.96 10.61
CA ARG A 85 -10.05 -2.18 10.98
C ARG A 85 -9.53 -0.97 11.73
N LYS A 86 -8.55 -1.21 12.60
CA LYS A 86 -7.78 -0.16 13.29
C LYS A 86 -6.33 -0.58 13.40
N PHE A 87 -5.44 0.37 13.70
CA PHE A 87 -4.13 0.00 14.22
C PHE A 87 -4.20 -0.21 15.73
N SER A 88 -3.46 -1.20 16.24
CA SER A 88 -3.09 -1.25 17.66
C SER A 88 -1.98 -0.24 17.97
N ASP A 89 -1.72 0.02 19.25
CA ASP A 89 -0.64 0.90 19.67
C ASP A 89 0.72 0.37 19.22
N GLU A 90 0.90 -0.96 19.28
CA GLU A 90 2.11 -1.65 18.80
C GLU A 90 2.28 -1.48 17.30
N GLN A 91 1.20 -1.64 16.52
CA GLN A 91 1.24 -1.44 15.06
C GLN A 91 1.62 -0.01 14.70
N ILE A 92 1.11 1.00 15.44
CA ILE A 92 1.49 2.40 15.23
C ILE A 92 2.98 2.61 15.56
N LYS A 93 3.46 2.08 16.68
CA LYS A 93 4.87 2.17 17.08
C LYS A 93 5.79 1.49 16.06
N ASN A 94 5.43 0.29 15.61
CA ASN A 94 6.16 -0.50 14.63
C ASN A 94 6.22 0.19 13.25
N LEU A 95 5.11 0.78 12.79
CA LEU A 95 5.12 1.57 11.55
C LEU A 95 5.94 2.85 11.71
N GLY A 96 5.83 3.51 12.87
CA GLY A 96 6.57 4.73 13.18
C GLY A 96 8.08 4.53 13.26
N ILE A 97 8.54 3.36 13.73
CA ILE A 97 9.98 3.08 13.86
C ILE A 97 10.69 2.96 12.50
N ILE A 98 9.97 2.62 11.44
CA ILE A 98 10.50 2.57 10.06
C ILE A 98 11.07 3.93 9.67
N THR A 99 10.33 5.01 9.95
CA THR A 99 10.79 6.38 9.69
C THR A 99 12.01 6.73 10.53
N ARG A 100 12.04 6.32 11.81
CA ARG A 100 13.17 6.57 12.71
C ARG A 100 14.44 5.90 12.23
N LEU A 101 14.34 4.62 11.87
CA LEU A 101 15.45 3.88 11.26
C LEU A 101 15.95 4.56 9.98
N TYR A 102 15.04 4.96 9.09
CA TYR A 102 15.40 5.65 7.85
C TYR A 102 16.12 6.98 8.12
N GLU A 103 15.70 7.73 9.15
CA GLU A 103 16.37 8.95 9.60
C GLU A 103 17.69 8.69 10.36
N GLY A 104 18.07 7.43 10.58
CA GLY A 104 19.29 7.02 11.29
C GLY A 104 19.18 6.98 12.81
N ASP A 105 17.97 7.07 13.37
CA ASP A 105 17.69 7.01 14.80
C ASP A 105 17.59 5.56 15.28
N ASN A 106 18.73 4.87 15.29
CA ASN A 106 18.85 3.46 15.71
C ASN A 106 18.57 3.29 17.22
N ASP A 107 18.82 4.33 18.02
CA ASP A 107 18.58 4.30 19.47
C ASP A 107 17.08 4.18 19.78
N ALA A 108 16.23 4.90 19.03
CA ALA A 108 14.78 4.75 19.15
C ALA A 108 14.31 3.32 18.85
N PHE A 109 14.94 2.64 17.88
CA PHE A 109 14.60 1.26 17.54
C PHE A 109 14.92 0.31 18.70
N TRP A 110 16.14 0.38 19.24
CA TRP A 110 16.53 -0.47 20.35
C TRP A 110 15.77 -0.15 21.64
N ALA A 111 15.39 1.12 21.86
CA ALA A 111 14.51 1.50 22.95
C ALA A 111 13.14 0.80 22.85
N LEU A 112 12.52 0.80 21.66
CA LEU A 112 11.25 0.11 21.42
C LEU A 112 11.36 -1.42 21.59
N VAL A 113 12.43 -2.03 21.07
CA VAL A 113 12.68 -3.47 21.26
C VAL A 113 12.81 -3.82 22.74
N ASN A 114 13.53 -3.00 23.52
CA ASN A 114 13.70 -3.22 24.96
C ASN A 114 12.40 -3.00 25.74
N GLU A 115 11.59 -2.01 25.35
CA GLU A 115 10.25 -1.79 25.89
C GLU A 115 9.38 -3.05 25.70
N TYR A 116 9.29 -3.59 24.49
CA TYR A 116 8.53 -4.81 24.23
C TYR A 116 9.05 -6.04 24.98
N LYS A 117 10.38 -6.19 25.11
CA LYS A 117 10.96 -7.26 25.93
C LYS A 117 10.56 -7.13 27.39
N ALA A 118 10.58 -5.92 27.95
CA ALA A 118 10.18 -5.66 29.34
C ALA A 118 8.69 -5.92 29.57
N GLU A 119 7.86 -5.65 28.57
CA GLU A 119 6.41 -5.93 28.59
C GLU A 119 6.06 -7.39 28.25
N GLY A 120 7.04 -8.22 27.88
CA GLY A 120 6.82 -9.63 27.51
C GLY A 120 6.16 -9.83 26.14
N LYS A 121 6.23 -8.83 25.24
CA LYS A 121 5.64 -8.85 23.89
C LYS A 121 6.57 -9.49 22.87
N GLN A 122 6.78 -10.81 23.00
CA GLN A 122 7.76 -11.53 22.16
C GLN A 122 7.44 -11.46 20.66
N GLU A 123 6.17 -11.55 20.26
CA GLU A 123 5.76 -11.48 18.85
C GLU A 123 6.17 -10.17 18.18
N GLU A 124 6.06 -9.04 18.90
CA GLU A 124 6.46 -7.73 18.40
C GLU A 124 7.99 -7.59 18.30
N VAL A 125 8.72 -8.17 19.25
CA VAL A 125 10.18 -8.23 19.21
C VAL A 125 10.65 -9.02 17.99
N ASP A 126 10.04 -10.19 17.75
CA ASP A 126 10.38 -11.05 16.62
C ASP A 126 10.06 -10.35 15.29
N TRP A 127 8.89 -9.71 15.20
CA TRP A 127 8.47 -8.94 14.02
C TRP A 127 9.50 -7.85 13.66
N LEU A 128 9.99 -7.10 14.66
CA LEU A 128 10.99 -6.06 14.46
C LEU A 128 12.37 -6.61 14.07
N LEU A 129 12.85 -7.64 14.77
CA LEU A 129 14.21 -8.18 14.58
C LEU A 129 14.34 -9.06 13.33
N GLU A 130 13.26 -9.70 12.87
CA GLU A 130 13.21 -10.35 11.57
C GLU A 130 13.45 -9.34 10.44
N ARG A 131 12.87 -8.14 10.56
CA ARG A 131 12.91 -7.08 9.56
C ARG A 131 14.18 -6.24 9.64
N TRP A 132 14.65 -5.89 10.84
CA TRP A 132 15.87 -5.10 11.06
C TRP A 132 16.74 -5.74 12.15
N PRO A 133 17.41 -6.87 11.88
CA PRO A 133 18.19 -7.61 12.89
C PRO A 133 19.37 -6.81 13.46
N GLU A 134 19.93 -5.91 12.65
CA GLU A 134 21.05 -5.05 13.03
C GLU A 134 20.59 -3.70 13.64
N GLY A 135 19.27 -3.45 13.69
CA GLY A 135 18.72 -2.17 14.15
C GLY A 135 19.07 -0.98 13.27
N THR A 136 19.33 -1.22 11.99
CA THR A 136 19.59 -0.21 10.96
C THR A 136 18.56 -0.36 9.83
N TYR A 137 18.21 0.75 9.17
CA TYR A 137 17.27 0.71 8.05
C TYR A 137 17.77 -0.20 6.92
N ARG A 138 16.85 -1.01 6.39
CA ARG A 138 16.93 -1.66 5.09
C ARG A 138 15.54 -1.73 4.49
N ASP A 139 15.45 -1.76 3.16
CA ASP A 139 14.22 -2.05 2.46
C ASP A 139 13.68 -3.42 2.90
N VAL A 140 12.35 -3.53 3.04
CA VAL A 140 11.65 -4.77 3.40
C VAL A 140 10.56 -4.97 2.37
N ILE A 141 10.65 -6.07 1.61
CA ILE A 141 9.70 -6.40 0.54
C ILE A 141 8.27 -6.44 1.10
N GLY A 142 7.36 -5.80 0.38
CA GLY A 142 5.94 -5.64 0.74
C GLY A 142 5.65 -4.75 1.94
N LEU A 143 6.67 -4.14 2.56
CA LEU A 143 6.49 -3.26 3.72
C LEU A 143 7.06 -1.87 3.51
N CYS A 144 8.33 -1.73 3.16
CA CYS A 144 8.93 -0.41 2.98
C CYS A 144 10.09 -0.38 1.99
N LYS A 145 10.21 0.74 1.28
CA LYS A 145 11.30 1.00 0.34
C LYS A 145 11.62 2.48 0.26
N VAL A 146 12.90 2.84 0.16
CA VAL A 146 13.32 4.17 -0.28
C VAL A 146 13.45 4.18 -1.80
N ALA A 147 12.67 5.04 -2.46
CA ALA A 147 12.77 5.20 -3.91
C ALA A 147 13.33 6.57 -4.26
N LYS A 148 14.37 6.57 -5.10
CA LYS A 148 14.95 7.81 -5.65
C LYS A 148 14.01 8.43 -6.67
N ILE A 149 14.09 9.75 -6.84
CA ILE A 149 13.30 10.47 -7.83
C ILE A 149 13.69 10.03 -9.24
N ALA A 150 15.00 10.00 -9.52
CA ALA A 150 15.56 9.60 -10.80
C ALA A 150 16.31 8.27 -10.69
N GLY A 151 16.55 7.64 -11.84
CA GLY A 151 17.24 6.35 -11.96
C GLY A 151 16.29 5.22 -12.35
N GLU A 152 16.87 4.03 -12.56
CA GLU A 152 16.13 2.80 -12.80
C GLU A 152 15.27 2.48 -11.57
N ASP A 153 14.01 2.12 -11.80
CA ASP A 153 12.97 1.94 -10.77
C ASP A 153 12.68 3.21 -9.94
N GLY A 154 13.16 4.38 -10.39
CA GLY A 154 12.90 5.67 -9.75
C GLY A 154 11.45 6.13 -9.90
N ILE A 155 11.10 7.20 -9.19
CA ILE A 155 9.74 7.77 -9.22
C ILE A 155 9.40 8.32 -10.62
N GLU A 156 10.37 8.88 -11.34
CA GLU A 156 10.20 9.35 -12.72
C GLU A 156 9.85 8.20 -13.68
N ASP A 157 10.57 7.08 -13.59
CA ASP A 157 10.35 5.88 -14.40
C ASP A 157 8.99 5.22 -14.08
N ASN A 158 8.56 5.34 -12.82
CA ASN A 158 7.25 4.92 -12.34
C ASN A 158 6.11 5.91 -12.65
N ASN A 159 6.26 6.76 -13.66
CA ASN A 159 5.28 7.75 -14.11
C ASN A 159 4.83 8.72 -12.99
N TRP A 160 5.74 9.06 -12.07
CA TRP A 160 5.49 9.96 -10.94
C TRP A 160 4.36 9.50 -10.02
N SER A 161 4.09 8.20 -9.97
CA SER A 161 3.16 7.61 -9.01
C SER A 161 3.75 7.68 -7.61
N LEU A 162 2.92 7.99 -6.61
CA LEU A 162 3.28 7.91 -5.20
C LEU A 162 2.61 6.73 -4.49
N ASN A 163 2.18 5.72 -5.25
CA ASN A 163 1.58 4.52 -4.69
C ASN A 163 2.68 3.58 -4.17
N ALA A 164 2.70 3.33 -2.86
CA ALA A 164 3.74 2.50 -2.22
C ALA A 164 3.87 1.12 -2.87
N GLY A 165 2.76 0.52 -3.31
CA GLY A 165 2.74 -0.81 -3.91
C GLY A 165 3.56 -0.95 -5.20
N ARG A 166 3.87 0.16 -5.89
CA ARG A 166 4.78 0.13 -7.05
C ARG A 166 6.25 -0.03 -6.65
N TYR A 167 6.60 0.33 -5.43
CA TYR A 167 7.98 0.40 -4.95
C TYR A 167 8.30 -0.75 -4.01
N VAL A 168 7.45 -1.00 -3.01
CA VAL A 168 7.76 -1.97 -1.95
C VAL A 168 7.79 -3.42 -2.45
N GLY A 169 7.25 -3.68 -3.65
CA GLY A 169 7.03 -5.02 -4.17
C GLY A 169 5.86 -5.71 -3.47
N VAL A 170 5.57 -6.93 -3.90
CA VAL A 170 4.61 -7.81 -3.22
C VAL A 170 5.40 -8.90 -2.53
N VAL A 171 5.13 -9.13 -1.26
CA VAL A 171 5.36 -10.47 -0.72
C VAL A 171 4.33 -11.32 -1.44
N ILE A 172 4.78 -12.12 -2.40
CA ILE A 172 4.01 -13.28 -2.80
C ILE A 172 4.05 -14.13 -1.54
N GLU A 173 3.00 -14.01 -0.72
CA GLU A 173 2.75 -15.03 0.27
C GLU A 173 2.72 -16.31 -0.55
N ASP A 174 3.70 -17.18 -0.32
CA ASP A 174 3.51 -18.60 -0.59
C ASP A 174 2.25 -18.91 0.22
N ASP A 175 1.11 -18.93 -0.45
CA ASP A 175 -0.22 -19.24 0.07
C ASP A 175 -0.27 -20.66 0.66
N GLY A 176 0.89 -21.32 0.73
CA GLY A 176 1.10 -22.70 1.06
C GLY A 176 0.63 -23.60 -0.08
N MET A 177 0.20 -23.03 -1.22
CA MET A 177 -0.34 -23.78 -2.32
C MET A 177 0.82 -24.31 -3.16
N THR A 178 0.89 -25.63 -3.23
CA THR A 178 1.73 -26.29 -4.21
C THR A 178 1.33 -25.87 -5.62
N GLU A 179 2.25 -25.92 -6.58
CA GLU A 179 1.98 -25.63 -8.00
C GLU A 179 0.74 -26.35 -8.54
N ASN A 180 0.47 -27.56 -8.03
CA ASN A 180 -0.70 -28.35 -8.39
C ASN A 180 -2.02 -27.78 -7.84
N GLU A 181 -2.02 -27.23 -6.62
CA GLU A 181 -3.20 -26.60 -6.01
C GLU A 181 -3.55 -25.31 -6.73
N PHE A 182 -2.55 -24.46 -7.02
CA PHE A 182 -2.75 -23.26 -7.84
C PHE A 182 -3.32 -23.62 -9.22
N ARG A 183 -2.78 -24.67 -9.86
CA ARG A 183 -3.26 -25.14 -11.16
C ARG A 183 -4.70 -25.64 -11.10
N GLN A 184 -5.08 -26.34 -10.03
CA GLN A 184 -6.45 -26.80 -9.80
C GLN A 184 -7.42 -25.63 -9.60
N GLU A 185 -7.02 -24.64 -8.81
CA GLU A 185 -7.83 -23.45 -8.56
C GLU A 185 -8.04 -22.63 -9.84
N MET A 186 -6.97 -22.40 -10.60
CA MET A 186 -7.05 -21.72 -11.90
C MET A 186 -7.93 -22.46 -12.90
N LEU A 187 -7.86 -23.80 -12.94
CA LEU A 187 -8.73 -24.60 -13.80
C LEU A 187 -10.20 -24.50 -13.38
N THR A 188 -10.46 -24.49 -12.07
CA THR A 188 -11.81 -24.33 -11.50
C THR A 188 -12.38 -22.96 -11.86
N LEU A 189 -11.64 -21.89 -11.56
CA LEU A 189 -12.03 -20.51 -11.89
C LEU A 189 -12.28 -20.31 -13.39
N ASN A 190 -11.43 -20.89 -14.24
CA ASN A 190 -11.62 -20.82 -15.69
C ASN A 190 -12.85 -21.62 -16.17
N GLY A 191 -13.16 -22.73 -15.50
CA GLY A 191 -14.38 -23.50 -15.72
C GLY A 191 -15.63 -22.69 -15.39
N GLU A 192 -15.65 -22.06 -14.20
CA GLU A 192 -16.73 -21.16 -13.77
C GLU A 192 -16.89 -19.97 -14.71
N PHE A 193 -15.78 -19.33 -15.10
CA PHE A 193 -15.78 -18.24 -16.07
C PHE A 193 -16.39 -18.68 -17.41
N SER A 194 -16.05 -19.87 -17.89
CA SER A 194 -16.59 -20.41 -19.15
C SER A 194 -18.09 -20.67 -19.05
N GLN A 195 -18.56 -21.22 -17.93
CA GLN A 195 -19.98 -21.45 -17.68
C GLN A 195 -20.76 -20.14 -17.65
N LEU A 196 -20.28 -19.16 -16.86
CA LEU A 196 -20.92 -17.85 -16.75
C LEU A 196 -20.93 -17.11 -18.09
N SER A 197 -19.90 -17.28 -18.91
CA SER A 197 -19.84 -16.70 -20.25
C SER A 197 -20.89 -17.33 -21.19
N ALA A 198 -21.08 -18.65 -21.13
CA ALA A 198 -22.12 -19.32 -21.92
C ALA A 198 -23.53 -18.91 -21.49
N GLU A 199 -23.78 -18.82 -20.18
CA GLU A 199 -25.06 -18.33 -19.65
C GLU A 199 -25.32 -16.87 -20.07
N ALA A 200 -24.28 -16.02 -20.07
CA ALA A 200 -24.38 -14.64 -20.54
C ALA A 200 -24.72 -14.56 -22.04
N GLU A 201 -24.11 -15.39 -22.88
CA GLU A 201 -24.44 -15.47 -24.31
C GLU A 201 -25.89 -15.91 -24.54
N ASP A 202 -26.39 -16.88 -23.78
CA ASP A 202 -27.75 -17.36 -23.94
C ASP A 202 -28.78 -16.30 -23.50
N LEU A 203 -28.52 -15.60 -22.39
CA LEU A 203 -29.30 -14.45 -21.97
C LEU A 203 -29.26 -13.33 -23.02
N GLN A 204 -28.10 -13.08 -23.64
CA GLN A 204 -27.97 -12.10 -24.71
C GLN A 204 -28.86 -12.46 -25.91
N LYS A 205 -28.82 -13.72 -26.37
CA LYS A 205 -29.69 -14.20 -27.47
C LYS A 205 -31.17 -14.04 -27.13
N GLU A 206 -31.54 -14.32 -25.88
CA GLU A 206 -32.93 -14.19 -25.42
C GLU A 206 -33.37 -12.72 -25.40
N ILE A 207 -32.51 -11.80 -24.96
CA ILE A 207 -32.75 -10.36 -25.02
C ILE A 207 -32.89 -9.89 -26.47
N GLU A 208 -32.00 -10.30 -27.36
CA GLU A 208 -32.06 -9.94 -28.79
C GLU A 208 -33.36 -10.43 -29.44
N LYS A 209 -33.77 -11.66 -29.13
CA LYS A 209 -35.05 -12.21 -29.58
C LYS A 209 -36.23 -11.40 -29.04
N ASN A 210 -36.26 -11.13 -27.74
CA ASN A 210 -37.32 -10.36 -27.12
C ASN A 210 -37.40 -8.93 -27.68
N MET A 211 -36.26 -8.30 -27.99
CA MET A 211 -36.21 -6.98 -28.63
C MET A 211 -36.79 -7.01 -30.04
N LYS A 212 -36.49 -8.04 -30.84
CA LYS A 212 -37.09 -8.24 -32.17
C LYS A 212 -38.60 -8.46 -32.09
N ASP A 213 -39.06 -9.26 -31.12
CA ASP A 213 -40.47 -9.55 -30.92
C ASP A 213 -41.26 -8.31 -30.44
N LEU A 214 -40.65 -7.44 -29.61
CA LEU A 214 -41.28 -6.24 -29.07
C LEU A 214 -41.34 -5.07 -30.05
N PHE A 215 -40.31 -4.87 -30.86
CA PHE A 215 -40.17 -3.67 -31.68
C PHE A 215 -40.27 -3.95 -33.19
N GLY A 216 -40.29 -5.22 -33.61
CA GLY A 216 -40.28 -5.61 -35.02
C GLY A 216 -38.94 -5.30 -35.69
N GLU A 217 -38.55 -6.11 -36.66
CA GLU A 217 -37.49 -5.70 -37.60
C GLU A 217 -38.07 -4.61 -38.52
N GLU A 218 -37.42 -3.45 -38.61
CA GLU A 218 -37.48 -2.66 -39.86
C GLU A 218 -36.87 -3.46 -41.01
#